data_AF-S7VVR9-F1
#
_entry.id   AF-S7VVR9-F1
#
_cell.length_a   1.000
_cell.length_b   1.000
_cell.length_c   1.000
_cell.angle_alpha   90.00
_cell.angle_beta   90.00
_cell.angle_gamma   90.00
#
_symmetry.space_group_name_H-M   'P 1'
#
loop_
_entity.id
_entity.type
_entity.pdbx_description
1 polymer ?
#
loop_
_entity_poly.entity_id
_entity_poly.type
_entity_poly.pdbx_seq_one_letter_code
_entity_poly.pdbx_strand_id
1 'polypeptide(L)'
;MNPKKVVIAGGPGTGKTTIINKLKEREFLCYDEISRQITLQAREDGIEQLFLTEPLLFSEKLLEGRAKQFIDAENESESVVFLDRGLPDVIAYMDYIGDTYPKHFVETCESHNYDAIFILAPWQEIFYK
;
A
#
# COMPACT_ATOMS: atom_id res chain seq x y z
N MET A 1 -6.55 9.11 -21.49
CA MET A 1 -7.64 8.66 -20.60
C MET A 1 -7.07 8.73 -19.19
N ASN A 2 -7.83 9.15 -18.17
CA ASN A 2 -7.32 9.03 -16.80
C ASN A 2 -7.56 7.58 -16.34
N PRO A 3 -6.52 6.77 -16.10
CA PRO A 3 -6.65 5.42 -15.59
C PRO A 3 -7.46 5.38 -14.28
N LYS A 4 -8.34 4.39 -14.18
CA LYS A 4 -9.00 4.07 -12.92
C LYS A 4 -8.00 3.45 -11.96
N LYS A 5 -7.88 3.98 -10.75
CA LYS A 5 -6.99 3.48 -9.70
C LYS A 5 -7.78 2.59 -8.76
N VAL A 6 -7.48 1.30 -8.76
CA VAL A 6 -8.20 0.30 -7.96
C VAL A 6 -7.27 -0.29 -6.91
N VAL A 7 -7.59 -0.09 -5.64
CA VAL A 7 -6.80 -0.64 -4.54
C VAL A 7 -7.30 -2.02 -4.14
N ILE A 8 -6.37 -2.95 -3.93
CA ILE A 8 -6.62 -4.21 -3.23
C ILE A 8 -6.00 -4.09 -1.82
N ALA A 9 -6.86 -3.90 -0.81
CA ALA A 9 -6.47 -3.67 0.59
C ALA A 9 -6.77 -4.89 1.47
N GLY A 10 -6.19 -4.92 2.68
CA GLY A 10 -6.44 -5.97 3.68
C GLY A 10 -5.21 -6.39 4.48
N GLY A 11 -5.44 -7.09 5.59
CA GLY A 11 -4.38 -7.53 6.51
C GLY A 11 -3.41 -8.55 5.91
N PRO A 12 -2.31 -8.89 6.60
CA PRO A 12 -1.44 -10.01 6.21
C PRO A 12 -2.24 -11.32 6.05
N GLY A 13 -1.86 -12.17 5.09
CA GLY A 13 -2.49 -13.48 4.90
C GLY A 13 -3.88 -13.48 4.24
N THR A 14 -4.39 -12.35 3.76
CA THR A 14 -5.73 -12.28 3.12
C THR A 14 -5.75 -12.63 1.63
N GLY A 15 -4.65 -13.13 1.06
CA GLY A 15 -4.58 -13.53 -0.36
C GLY A 15 -4.37 -12.40 -1.37
N LYS A 16 -4.10 -11.15 -0.93
CA LYS A 16 -3.85 -9.99 -1.82
C LYS A 16 -2.82 -10.27 -2.90
N THR A 17 -1.63 -10.74 -2.52
CA THR A 17 -0.54 -11.01 -3.45
C THR A 17 -0.93 -12.02 -4.53
N THR A 18 -1.74 -13.03 -4.17
CA THR A 18 -2.29 -13.99 -5.14
C THR A 18 -3.19 -13.30 -6.16
N ILE A 19 -4.08 -12.41 -5.71
CA ILE A 19 -4.96 -11.63 -6.59
C ILE A 19 -4.14 -10.71 -7.51
N ILE A 20 -3.18 -9.96 -6.96
CA ILE A 20 -2.31 -9.06 -7.73
C ILE A 20 -1.53 -9.84 -8.79
N ASN A 21 -0.95 -10.99 -8.44
CA ASN A 21 -0.25 -11.83 -9.41
C ASN A 21 -1.18 -12.34 -10.51
N LYS A 22 -2.43 -12.74 -10.17
CA LYS A 22 -3.42 -13.11 -11.17
C LYS A 22 -3.90 -11.96 -12.05
N LEU A 23 -3.89 -10.73 -11.56
CA LEU A 23 -4.15 -9.54 -12.37
C LEU A 23 -3.00 -9.28 -13.35
N LYS A 24 -1.76 -9.38 -12.89
CA LYS A 24 -0.56 -9.28 -13.75
C LYS A 24 -0.53 -10.35 -14.84
N GLU A 25 -0.85 -11.61 -14.49
CA GLU A 25 -0.98 -12.71 -15.48
C GLU A 25 -2.04 -12.43 -16.56
N ARG A 26 -3.03 -11.58 -16.26
CA ARG A 26 -4.06 -11.12 -17.19
C ARG A 26 -3.71 -9.79 -17.87
N GLU A 27 -2.44 -9.42 -17.84
CA GLU A 27 -1.89 -8.22 -18.50
C GLU A 27 -2.41 -6.89 -17.93
N PHE A 28 -2.96 -6.89 -16.72
CA PHE A 28 -3.26 -5.65 -16.02
C PHE A 28 -2.01 -5.04 -15.38
N LEU A 29 -1.86 -3.72 -15.53
CA LEU A 29 -0.83 -2.97 -14.82
C LEU A 29 -1.11 -2.95 -13.32
N CYS A 30 -0.12 -3.37 -12.53
CA CYS A 30 -0.23 -3.47 -11.08
C CYS A 30 1.01 -2.87 -10.42
N TYR A 31 0.80 -1.98 -9.44
CA TYR A 31 1.82 -1.45 -8.56
C TYR A 31 1.92 -2.31 -7.29
N ASP A 32 3.10 -2.86 -7.04
CA ASP A 32 3.37 -3.74 -5.89
C ASP A 32 3.50 -2.98 -4.58
N GLU A 33 3.29 -3.67 -3.47
CA GLU A 33 3.49 -3.07 -2.14
C GLU A 33 4.98 -2.79 -1.87
N ILE A 34 5.28 -1.61 -1.33
CA ILE A 34 6.67 -1.11 -1.21
C ILE A 34 7.28 -1.23 0.18
N SER A 35 6.55 -1.76 1.17
CA SER A 35 7.02 -1.82 2.56
C SER A 35 8.32 -2.61 2.71
N ARG A 36 8.47 -3.69 1.92
CA ARG A 36 9.69 -4.50 1.88
C ARG A 36 10.88 -3.71 1.34
N GLN A 37 10.68 -2.88 0.32
CA GLN A 37 11.74 -2.05 -0.27
C GLN A 37 12.23 -1.01 0.75
N ILE A 38 11.29 -0.34 1.42
CA ILE A 38 11.59 0.63 2.49
C ILE A 38 12.37 -0.03 3.63
N THR A 39 11.94 -1.23 4.05
CA THR A 39 12.64 -2.00 5.09
C THR A 39 14.06 -2.37 4.68
N LEU A 40 14.26 -2.78 3.43
CA LEU A 40 15.59 -3.11 2.90
C LEU A 40 16.49 -1.88 2.87
N GLN A 41 15.99 -0.75 2.40
CA GLN A 41 16.74 0.50 2.36
C GLN A 41 17.14 0.98 3.76
N ALA A 42 16.23 0.89 4.73
CA ALA A 42 16.55 1.23 6.12
C ALA A 42 17.64 0.34 6.73
N ARG A 43 17.70 -0.94 6.34
CA ARG A 43 18.77 -1.86 6.76
C ARG A 43 20.13 -1.48 6.16
N GLU A 44 20.17 -1.00 4.93
CA GLU A 44 21.39 -0.46 4.32
C GLU A 44 21.90 0.77 5.09
N ASP A 45 20.98 1.57 5.63
CA ASP A 45 21.28 2.72 6.50
C ASP A 45 21.59 2.31 7.96
N GLY A 46 21.66 1.01 8.27
CA GLY A 46 22.02 0.48 9.59
C GLY A 46 20.86 0.29 10.57
N ILE A 47 19.61 0.43 10.13
CA ILE A 47 18.40 0.27 10.95
C ILE A 47 17.75 -1.09 10.65
N GLU A 48 17.96 -2.08 11.53
CA GLU A 48 17.48 -3.45 11.28
C GLU A 48 15.95 -3.59 11.16
N GLN A 49 15.22 -2.80 11.96
CA GLN A 49 13.77 -2.93 12.16
C GLN A 49 13.08 -1.56 12.24
N LEU A 50 13.21 -0.75 11.18
CA LEU A 50 12.67 0.63 11.12
C LEU A 50 11.19 0.71 11.55
N PHE A 51 10.38 -0.27 11.14
CA PHE A 51 8.95 -0.31 11.50
C PHE A 51 8.68 -0.51 13.00
N LEU A 52 9.63 -1.05 13.77
CA LEU A 52 9.55 -1.23 15.23
C LEU A 52 10.25 -0.11 15.99
N THR A 53 11.40 0.36 15.49
CA THR A 53 12.22 1.36 16.17
C THR A 53 11.68 2.77 15.95
N GLU A 54 11.20 3.06 14.74
CA GLU A 54 10.73 4.39 14.32
C GLU A 54 9.46 4.26 13.44
N PRO A 55 8.31 3.85 14.03
CA PRO A 55 7.08 3.58 13.29
C PRO A 55 6.56 4.78 12.51
N LEU A 56 6.72 6.00 13.04
CA LEU A 56 6.34 7.23 12.34
C LEU A 56 7.20 7.45 11.09
N LEU A 57 8.53 7.34 11.20
CA LEU A 57 9.45 7.52 10.07
C LEU A 57 9.21 6.46 8.99
N PHE A 58 8.99 5.21 9.39
CA PHE A 58 8.58 4.15 8.46
C PHE A 58 7.29 4.50 7.73
N SER A 59 6.28 4.98 8.47
CA SER A 59 4.97 5.31 7.92
C SER A 59 5.01 6.54 7.01
N GLU A 60 5.88 7.51 7.29
CA GLU A 60 6.12 8.68 6.43
C GLU A 60 6.73 8.27 5.10
N LYS A 61 7.80 7.45 5.13
CA LYS A 61 8.40 6.88 3.90
C LYS A 61 7.40 6.04 3.10
N LEU A 62 6.55 5.29 3.80
CA LEU A 62 5.51 4.48 3.17
C LEU A 62 4.42 5.33 2.53
N LEU A 63 4.01 6.42 3.19
CA LEU A 63 3.06 7.39 2.68
C LEU A 63 3.59 8.06 1.40
N GLU A 64 4.82 8.58 1.43
CA GLU A 64 5.49 9.21 0.29
C GLU A 64 5.57 8.27 -0.91
N GLY A 65 6.05 7.04 -0.69
CA GLY A 65 6.19 6.07 -1.75
C GLY A 65 4.83 5.67 -2.36
N ARG A 66 3.77 5.53 -1.55
CA ARG A 66 2.42 5.24 -2.06
C ARG A 66 1.77 6.43 -2.76
N ALA A 67 2.02 7.65 -2.31
CA ALA A 67 1.59 8.86 -2.99
C ALA A 67 2.25 8.94 -4.38
N LYS A 68 3.54 8.59 -4.45
CA LYS A 68 4.22 8.44 -5.74
C LYS A 68 3.57 7.38 -6.62
N GLN A 69 3.25 6.19 -6.10
CA GLN A 69 2.54 5.16 -6.88
C GLN A 69 1.18 5.63 -7.38
N PHE A 70 0.45 6.43 -6.59
CA PHE A 70 -0.81 7.03 -7.04
C PHE A 70 -0.59 7.97 -8.23
N ILE A 71 0.38 8.88 -8.12
CA ILE A 71 0.69 9.86 -9.17
C ILE A 71 1.20 9.15 -10.42
N ASP A 72 2.09 8.18 -10.27
CA ASP A 72 2.61 7.39 -11.38
C ASP A 72 1.44 6.65 -12.06
N ALA A 73 0.57 5.98 -11.29
CA ALA A 73 -0.64 5.32 -11.79
C ALA A 73 -1.61 6.26 -12.50
N GLU A 74 -1.71 7.54 -12.12
CA GLU A 74 -2.54 8.54 -12.80
C GLU A 74 -2.02 8.90 -14.20
N ASN A 75 -0.71 8.78 -14.40
CA ASN A 75 -0.05 9.13 -15.66
C ASN A 75 0.07 7.96 -16.64
N GLU A 76 -0.44 6.79 -16.27
CA GLU A 76 -0.41 5.59 -17.12
C GLU A 76 -1.37 5.68 -18.30
N SER A 77 -1.07 4.92 -19.35
CA SER A 77 -1.85 4.91 -20.59
C SER A 77 -3.06 3.96 -20.53
N GLU A 78 -3.05 3.07 -19.57
CA GLU A 78 -3.97 1.98 -19.34
C GLU A 78 -5.34 2.49 -18.90
N SER A 79 -6.38 1.69 -19.11
CA SER A 79 -7.73 2.06 -18.64
C SER A 79 -7.91 1.88 -17.13
N VAL A 80 -7.15 0.97 -16.53
CA VAL A 80 -7.20 0.63 -15.10
C VAL A 80 -5.81 0.23 -14.63
N VAL A 81 -5.49 0.67 -13.41
CA VAL A 81 -4.25 0.33 -12.70
C VAL A 81 -4.64 -0.20 -11.32
N PHE A 82 -4.09 -1.35 -10.95
CA PHE A 82 -4.31 -1.94 -9.63
C PHE A 82 -3.14 -1.61 -8.69
N LEU A 83 -3.45 -1.35 -7.43
CA LEU A 83 -2.45 -1.05 -6.40
C LEU A 83 -2.57 -2.07 -5.26
N ASP A 84 -1.46 -2.75 -4.94
CA ASP A 84 -1.35 -3.61 -3.75
C ASP A 84 -1.19 -2.72 -2.51
N ARG A 85 -2.33 -2.44 -1.87
CA ARG A 85 -2.54 -1.45 -0.79
C ARG A 85 -2.59 0.01 -1.24
N GLY A 86 -3.34 0.81 -0.48
CA GLY A 86 -3.50 2.25 -0.74
C GLY A 86 -2.91 3.13 0.37
N LEU A 87 -3.01 4.44 0.20
CA LEU A 87 -2.67 5.43 1.23
C LEU A 87 -3.45 5.20 2.55
N PRO A 88 -4.76 4.87 2.54
CA PRO A 88 -5.50 4.61 3.79
C PRO A 88 -4.94 3.47 4.65
N ASP A 89 -4.27 2.47 4.05
CA ASP A 89 -3.61 1.40 4.81
C ASP A 89 -2.51 1.95 5.75
N VAL A 90 -1.92 3.12 5.48
CA VAL A 90 -0.87 3.74 6.32
C VAL A 90 -1.47 4.27 7.61
N ILE A 91 -2.52 5.09 7.52
CA ILE A 91 -3.19 5.66 8.71
C ILE A 91 -3.89 4.57 9.52
N ALA A 92 -4.48 3.56 8.87
CA ALA A 92 -5.11 2.44 9.55
C ALA A 92 -4.09 1.63 10.38
N TYR A 93 -2.83 1.53 9.91
CA TYR A 93 -1.76 0.92 10.69
C TYR A 93 -1.38 1.77 11.90
N MET A 94 -1.21 3.08 11.72
CA MET A 94 -0.87 4.00 12.83
C MET A 94 -1.95 4.00 13.92
N ASP A 95 -3.22 4.05 13.52
CA ASP A 95 -4.37 3.92 14.43
C ASP A 95 -4.35 2.59 15.18
N TYR A 96 -4.03 1.48 14.50
CA TYR A 96 -3.98 0.16 15.10
C TYR A 96 -2.88 0.04 16.17
N ILE A 97 -1.70 0.62 15.93
CA ILE A 97 -0.62 0.62 16.93
C ILE A 97 -0.82 1.67 18.03
N GLY A 98 -1.83 2.54 17.89
CA GLY A 98 -2.17 3.58 18.86
C GLY A 98 -1.20 4.77 18.87
N ASP A 99 -0.50 5.01 17.76
CA ASP A 99 0.46 6.10 17.63
C ASP A 99 -0.16 7.32 16.93
N THR A 100 0.36 8.50 17.22
CA THR A 100 -0.09 9.75 16.60
C THR A 100 0.70 10.04 15.35
N TYR A 101 0.06 10.70 14.37
CA TYR A 101 0.70 11.10 13.14
C TYR A 101 0.34 12.55 12.75
N PRO A 102 1.23 13.24 12.03
CA PRO A 102 0.97 14.60 11.55
C PRO A 102 -0.26 14.71 10.66
N LYS A 103 -0.87 15.89 10.63
CA LYS A 103 -2.06 16.19 9.83
C LYS A 103 -1.90 15.88 8.33
N HIS A 104 -0.69 16.03 7.80
CA HIS A 104 -0.42 15.80 6.37
C HIS A 104 -0.71 14.36 5.92
N PHE A 105 -0.71 13.37 6.83
CA PHE A 105 -1.09 11.99 6.51
C PHE A 105 -2.55 11.90 6.05
N VAL A 106 -3.44 12.59 6.78
CA VAL A 106 -4.87 12.66 6.45
C VAL A 106 -5.06 13.45 5.17
N GLU A 107 -4.41 14.63 5.06
CA GLU A 107 -4.50 15.48 3.87
C GLU A 107 -4.01 14.75 2.61
N THR A 108 -2.97 13.92 2.72
CA THR A 108 -2.48 13.08 1.61
C THR A 108 -3.55 12.05 1.21
N CYS A 109 -4.20 11.38 2.16
CA CYS A 109 -5.29 10.45 1.84
C CYS A 109 -6.49 11.16 1.18
N GLU A 110 -6.88 12.34 1.67
CA GLU A 110 -8.03 13.11 1.15
C GLU A 110 -7.79 13.68 -0.26
N SER A 111 -6.53 14.01 -0.58
CA SER A 111 -6.15 14.54 -1.90
C SER A 111 -5.93 13.48 -2.97
N HIS A 112 -5.74 12.21 -2.59
CA HIS A 112 -5.43 11.10 -3.50
C HIS A 112 -6.55 10.05 -3.51
N ASN A 113 -7.68 10.41 -4.12
CA ASN A 113 -8.88 9.57 -4.14
C ASN A 113 -8.78 8.43 -5.16
N TYR A 114 -9.03 7.20 -4.69
CA TYR A 114 -9.10 6.01 -5.54
C TYR A 114 -10.51 5.84 -6.12
N ASP A 115 -10.59 5.27 -7.33
CA ASP A 115 -11.86 5.00 -8.00
C ASP A 115 -12.61 3.82 -7.36
N ALA A 116 -11.87 2.84 -6.82
CA ALA A 116 -12.42 1.73 -6.05
C ALA A 116 -11.39 1.16 -5.06
N ILE A 117 -11.89 0.63 -3.95
CA ILE A 117 -11.08 -0.07 -2.95
C ILE A 117 -11.77 -1.40 -2.62
N PHE A 118 -11.08 -2.50 -2.85
CA PHE A 118 -11.52 -3.84 -2.44
C PHE A 118 -10.79 -4.23 -1.16
N ILE A 119 -11.51 -4.35 -0.05
CA ILE A 119 -10.96 -4.76 1.24
C ILE A 119 -11.16 -6.26 1.40
N LEU A 120 -10.07 -7.02 1.42
CA LEU A 120 -10.10 -8.46 1.61
C LEU A 120 -10.19 -8.81 3.10
N ALA A 121 -11.28 -9.47 3.47
CA ALA A 121 -11.45 -10.04 4.81
C ALA A 121 -10.52 -11.25 5.02
N PRO A 122 -10.12 -11.55 6.27
CA PRO A 122 -9.42 -12.80 6.58
C PRO A 122 -10.29 -14.00 6.24
N TRP A 123 -9.71 -14.98 5.55
CA TRP A 123 -10.38 -16.22 5.15
C TRP A 123 -9.60 -17.41 5.69
N GLN A 124 -10.18 -18.17 6.61
CA GLN A 124 -9.47 -19.26 7.30
C GLN A 124 -8.93 -20.34 6.34
N GLU A 125 -9.64 -20.64 5.25
CA GLU A 125 -9.31 -21.74 4.34
C GLU A 125 -8.06 -21.48 3.48
N ILE A 126 -7.57 -20.22 3.41
CA ILE A 126 -6.35 -19.87 2.67
C ILE A 126 -5.09 -19.87 3.55
N PHE A 127 -5.22 -20.09 4.87
CA PHE A 127 -4.08 -20.22 5.77
C PHE A 127 -3.64 -21.68 5.85
N TYR A 128 -2.41 -21.96 5.43
CA TYR A 128 -1.76 -23.26 5.66
C TYR A 128 -1.00 -23.22 7.00
N LYS A 129 -1.16 -24.26 7.81
CA LYS A 129 -0.39 -24.45 9.06
C LYS A 129 1.03 -24.91 8.78
#